data_AF-A0A511T214-F1
#
_entry.id   AF-A0A511T214-F1
#
_cell.length_a   1.000
_cell.length_b   1.000
_cell.length_c   1.000
_cell.angle_alpha   90.00
_cell.angle_beta   90.00
_cell.angle_gamma   90.00
#
_symmetry.space_group_name_H-M   'P 1'
#
loop_
_entity.id
_entity.type
_entity.pdbx_description
1 polymer ?
#
loop_
_entity_poly.entity_id
_entity_poly.type
_entity_poly.pdbx_seq_one_letter_code
_entity_poly.pdbx_strand_id
1 'polypeptide(L)'
;MSRSTPKVVVAHSSAWVIQTWLSFALSVGVTAIGIWHLPVDTWVKSFMAMGLLFSVGSAFSLSKTVRDQHEMEQLGARLDEARVAKMLSEHDPIAPPKL
;
A
#
# COMPACT_ATOMS: atom_id res chain seq x y z
N MET A 1 -30.07 8.83 11.60
CA MET A 1 -29.16 8.10 12.50
C MET A 1 -28.18 7.29 11.64
N SER A 2 -27.15 7.94 11.10
CA SER A 2 -26.16 7.29 10.23
C SER A 2 -25.15 6.55 11.10
N ARG A 3 -25.02 5.23 10.91
CA ARG A 3 -24.10 4.39 11.69
C ARG A 3 -22.68 4.64 11.20
N SER A 4 -21.85 5.26 12.04
CA SER A 4 -20.40 5.34 11.86
C SER A 4 -19.82 3.93 12.00
N THR A 5 -19.61 3.25 10.88
CA THR A 5 -18.98 1.92 10.90
C THR A 5 -17.50 2.13 11.18
N PRO A 6 -16.97 1.70 12.34
CA PRO A 6 -15.56 1.88 12.64
C PRO A 6 -14.72 1.12 11.63
N LYS A 7 -13.84 1.83 10.93
CA LYS A 7 -12.93 1.23 9.96
C LYS A 7 -11.87 0.43 10.71
N VAL A 8 -12.02 -0.90 10.72
CA VAL A 8 -11.07 -1.82 11.34
C VAL A 8 -9.75 -1.77 10.56
N VAL A 9 -8.69 -1.30 11.20
CA VAL A 9 -7.33 -1.42 10.65
C VAL A 9 -6.92 -2.87 10.79
N VAL A 10 -6.93 -3.60 9.67
CA VAL A 10 -6.53 -5.02 9.65
C VAL A 10 -5.01 -5.08 9.58
N ALA A 11 -4.37 -5.41 10.70
CA ALA A 11 -2.94 -5.72 10.73
C ALA A 11 -2.70 -7.20 10.41
N HIS A 12 -1.67 -7.49 9.62
CA HIS A 12 -1.24 -8.88 9.38
C HIS A 12 -0.50 -9.46 10.59
N SER A 13 -0.61 -10.77 10.80
CA SER A 13 0.18 -11.48 11.82
C SER A 13 1.67 -11.46 11.47
N SER A 14 2.53 -11.52 12.49
CA SER A 14 3.99 -11.56 12.30
C SER A 14 4.42 -12.75 11.44
N ALA A 15 3.79 -13.92 11.61
CA ALA A 15 4.04 -15.11 10.80
C ALA A 15 3.76 -14.88 9.31
N TRP A 16 2.65 -14.20 8.98
CA TRP A 16 2.31 -13.89 7.58
C TRP A 16 3.29 -12.91 6.95
N VAL A 17 3.73 -11.90 7.71
CA VAL A 17 4.74 -10.94 7.25
C VAL A 17 6.06 -11.67 6.94
N ILE A 18 6.52 -12.54 7.84
CA ILE A 18 7.75 -13.33 7.64
C ILE A 18 7.63 -14.24 6.42
N GLN A 19 6.51 -14.97 6.27
CA GLN A 19 6.28 -15.86 5.13
C GLN A 19 6.33 -15.10 3.79
N THR A 20 5.74 -13.90 3.74
CA THR A 20 5.70 -13.09 2.52
C THR A 20 7.10 -12.66 2.12
N TRP A 21 7.91 -12.18 3.07
CA TRP A 21 9.31 -11.83 2.84
C TRP A 21 10.15 -13.03 2.41
N LEU A 22 9.96 -14.19 3.05
CA LEU A 22 10.67 -15.42 2.69
C LEU A 22 10.33 -15.87 1.27
N SER A 23 9.05 -15.86 0.90
CA SER A 23 8.59 -16.26 -0.44
C SER A 23 9.14 -15.33 -1.52
N PHE A 24 9.14 -14.03 -1.26
CA PHE A 24 9.72 -13.04 -2.16
C PHE A 24 11.23 -13.24 -2.34
N ALA A 25 11.97 -13.38 -1.23
CA ALA A 25 13.42 -13.61 -1.26
C ALA A 25 13.78 -14.90 -2.00
N LEU A 26 13.02 -15.98 -1.77
CA LEU A 26 13.22 -17.26 -2.45
C LEU A 26 12.93 -17.14 -3.95
N SER A 27 11.84 -16.49 -4.34
CA SER A 27 11.50 -16.28 -5.76
C SER A 27 12.60 -15.51 -6.51
N VAL A 28 13.05 -14.38 -5.95
CA VAL A 28 14.11 -13.55 -6.56
C VAL A 28 15.44 -14.32 -6.56
N GLY A 29 15.78 -14.98 -5.46
CA GLY A 29 17.03 -15.73 -5.30
C GLY A 29 17.13 -16.91 -6.26
N VAL A 30 16.08 -17.74 -6.37
CA VAL A 30 16.04 -18.88 -7.30
C VAL A 30 16.13 -18.40 -8.75
N THR A 31 15.45 -17.30 -9.10
CA THR A 31 15.55 -16.72 -10.45
C THR A 31 16.97 -16.25 -10.75
N ALA A 32 17.63 -15.56 -9.80
CA ALA A 32 19.01 -15.12 -9.95
C ALA A 32 20.00 -16.29 -10.08
N ILE A 33 19.82 -17.37 -9.31
CA ILE A 33 20.61 -18.61 -9.43
C ILE A 33 20.40 -19.25 -10.81
N GLY A 34 19.17 -19.23 -11.33
CA GLY A 34 18.85 -19.70 -12.68
C GLY A 34 19.58 -18.91 -13.77
N ILE A 35 19.60 -17.57 -13.66
CA ILE A 35 20.36 -16.70 -14.57
C ILE A 35 21.87 -17.02 -14.50
N TRP A 36 22.40 -17.28 -13.30
CA TRP A 36 23.81 -17.63 -13.11
C TRP A 36 24.19 -18.93 -13.84
N HIS A 37 23.36 -19.97 -13.70
CA HIS A 37 23.60 -21.30 -14.27
C HIS A 37 23.30 -21.42 -15.76
N LEU A 38 22.73 -20.38 -16.38
CA LEU A 38 22.36 -20.42 -17.79
C LEU A 38 23.62 -20.56 -18.67
N PRO A 39 23.68 -21.50 -19.64
CA PRO A 39 24.84 -21.72 -20.50
C PRO A 39 24.85 -20.73 -21.68
N VAL A 40 24.90 -19.43 -21.38
CA VAL A 40 24.90 -18.34 -22.36
C VAL A 40 26.01 -17.34 -22.07
N ASP A 41 26.27 -16.44 -23.01
CA ASP A 41 27.23 -15.36 -22.84
C ASP A 41 26.88 -14.45 -21.66
N THR A 42 27.92 -13.94 -20.99
CA THR A 42 27.80 -13.04 -19.84
C THR A 42 26.95 -11.81 -20.15
N TRP A 43 27.01 -11.29 -21.38
CA TRP A 43 26.17 -10.17 -21.81
C TRP A 43 24.67 -10.46 -21.66
N VAL A 44 24.22 -11.64 -22.09
CA VAL A 44 22.81 -12.05 -22.01
C VAL A 44 22.40 -12.22 -20.55
N LYS A 45 23.26 -12.81 -19.71
CA LYS A 45 23.01 -12.92 -18.27
C LYS A 45 22.82 -11.56 -17.61
N SER A 46 23.69 -10.60 -17.93
CA SER A 46 23.60 -9.23 -17.41
C SER A 46 22.33 -8.52 -17.86
N PHE A 47 21.91 -8.70 -19.12
CA PHE A 47 20.64 -8.17 -19.62
C PHE A 47 19.44 -8.72 -18.85
N MET A 48 19.41 -10.05 -18.62
CA MET A 48 18.36 -10.69 -17.81
C MET A 48 18.38 -10.21 -16.36
N ALA A 49 19.56 -10.08 -15.74
CA ALA A 49 19.71 -9.60 -14.38
C ALA A 49 19.22 -8.15 -14.25
N MET A 50 19.56 -7.28 -15.20
CA MET A 50 19.05 -5.90 -15.25
C MET A 50 17.53 -5.87 -15.35
N GLY A 51 16.94 -6.71 -16.22
CA GLY A 51 15.50 -6.84 -16.36
C GLY A 51 14.81 -7.30 -15.07
N LEU A 52 15.39 -8.29 -14.38
CA LEU A 52 14.91 -8.77 -13.09
C LEU A 52 14.94 -7.66 -12.03
N LEU A 53 16.07 -6.96 -11.90
CA LEU A 53 16.23 -5.86 -10.95
C LEU A 53 15.25 -4.71 -11.22
N PHE A 54 15.12 -4.32 -12.49
CA PHE A 54 14.18 -3.27 -12.89
C PHE A 54 12.74 -3.68 -12.59
N SER A 55 12.33 -4.90 -12.97
CA SER A 55 10.98 -5.41 -12.71
C SER A 55 10.64 -5.41 -11.21
N VAL A 56 11.55 -5.90 -10.37
CA VAL A 56 11.40 -5.89 -8.90
C VAL A 56 11.28 -4.45 -8.36
N GLY A 57 12.17 -3.55 -8.80
CA GLY A 57 12.13 -2.15 -8.40
C GLY A 57 10.81 -1.45 -8.78
N SER A 58 10.35 -1.65 -10.02
CA SER A 58 9.08 -1.12 -10.51
C SER A 58 7.87 -1.67 -9.75
N ALA A 59 7.87 -2.96 -9.40
CA ALA A 59 6.81 -3.57 -8.60
C ALA A 59 6.71 -2.95 -7.19
N PHE A 60 7.85 -2.66 -6.55
CA PHE A 60 7.88 -1.96 -5.27
C PHE A 60 7.41 -0.50 -5.37
N SER A 61 7.78 0.21 -6.44
CA SER A 61 7.30 1.58 -6.67
C SER A 61 5.79 1.59 -6.90
N LEU A 62 5.29 0.69 -7.75
CA LEU A 62 3.86 0.55 -8.02
C LEU A 62 3.08 0.21 -6.73
N SER A 63 3.60 -0.71 -5.91
CA SER A 63 2.98 -1.07 -4.64
C SER A 63 2.88 0.12 -3.68
N LYS A 64 3.91 0.98 -3.65
CA LYS A 64 3.86 2.23 -2.88
C LYS A 64 2.79 3.16 -3.43
N THR A 65 2.79 3.41 -4.73
CA THR A 65 1.79 4.30 -5.37
C THR A 65 0.37 3.84 -5.09
N VAL A 66 0.08 2.53 -5.18
CA VAL A 66 -1.24 1.97 -4.87
C VAL A 66 -1.59 2.17 -3.40
N ARG A 67 -0.63 1.96 -2.49
CA ARG A 67 -0.82 2.21 -1.05
C ARG A 67 -1.10 3.69 -0.77
N ASP A 68 -0.30 4.58 -1.35
CA ASP A 68 -0.43 6.03 -1.19
C ASP A 68 -1.79 6.50 -1.70
N GLN A 69 -2.25 6.01 -2.87
CA GLN A 69 -3.59 6.28 -3.40
C GLN A 69 -4.69 5.82 -2.43
N HIS A 70 -4.57 4.61 -1.89
CA HIS A 70 -5.52 4.09 -0.93
C HIS A 70 -5.57 4.96 0.33
N GLU A 71 -4.42 5.33 0.91
CA GLU A 71 -4.32 6.19 2.08
C GLU A 71 -4.93 7.59 1.84
N MET A 72 -4.67 8.19 0.67
CA MET A 72 -5.25 9.48 0.28
C MET A 72 -6.78 9.44 0.20
N GLU A 73 -7.35 8.38 -0.37
CA GLU A 73 -8.81 8.20 -0.44
C GLU A 73 -9.43 8.11 0.97
N GLN A 74 -8.79 7.37 1.89
CA GLN A 74 -9.29 7.26 3.26
C GLN A 74 -9.23 8.60 4.00
N LEU A 75 -8.17 9.38 3.79
CA LEU A 75 -7.99 10.69 4.43
C LEU A 75 -8.99 11.71 3.90
N GLY A 76 -9.26 11.71 2.58
CA GLY A 76 -10.27 12.57 1.96
C GLY A 76 -11.66 12.35 2.59
N ALA A 77 -12.10 11.10 2.68
CA ALA A 77 -13.40 10.76 3.29
C ALA A 77 -13.52 11.26 4.74
N ARG A 78 -12.44 11.13 5.54
CA ARG A 78 -12.41 11.64 6.92
C ARG A 78 -12.49 13.17 7.00
N LEU A 79 -11.86 13.87 6.06
CA LEU A 79 -11.91 15.33 6.00
C LEU A 79 -13.29 15.83 5.58
N ASP A 80 -13.94 15.15 4.63
CA ASP A 80 -15.29 15.48 4.20
C ASP A 80 -16.29 15.26 5.35
N GLU A 81 -16.18 14.15 6.09
CA GLU A 81 -16.98 13.92 7.30
C GLU A 81 -16.78 15.03 8.34
N ALA A 82 -15.52 15.42 8.61
CA ALA A 82 -15.22 16.48 9.58
C ALA A 82 -15.74 17.86 9.13
N ARG A 83 -15.65 18.17 7.82
CA ARG A 83 -16.17 19.41 7.24
C ARG A 83 -17.69 19.46 7.31
N VAL A 84 -18.36 18.36 6.97
CA VAL A 84 -19.82 18.23 7.08
C VAL A 84 -20.26 18.37 8.53
N ALA A 85 -19.58 17.69 9.47
CA ALA A 85 -19.85 17.81 10.89
C ALA A 85 -19.70 19.26 11.39
N LYS A 86 -18.67 19.98 10.90
CA LYS A 86 -18.46 21.39 11.21
C LYS A 86 -19.58 22.27 10.64
N MET A 87 -19.94 22.11 9.37
CA MET A 87 -21.02 22.88 8.74
C MET A 87 -22.36 22.69 9.46
N LEU A 88 -22.68 21.45 9.85
CA LEU A 88 -23.86 21.15 10.66
C LEU A 88 -23.82 21.84 12.02
N SER A 89 -22.65 21.90 12.68
CA SER A 89 -22.50 22.58 13.97
C SER A 89 -22.62 24.10 13.88
N GLU A 90 -22.16 24.71 12.78
CA GLU A 90 -22.22 26.17 12.58
C GLU A 90 -23.64 26.65 12.21
N HIS A 91 -24.44 25.80 11.56
CA HIS A 91 -25.79 26.14 11.09
C HIS A 91 -26.89 25.43 11.90
N ASP A 92 -26.67 25.16 13.18
CA ASP A 92 -27.71 24.58 14.05
C ASP A 92 -28.76 25.64 14.44
N PRO A 93 -30.01 25.58 13.92
CA PRO A 93 -31.05 26.53 14.25
C PRO A 93 -31.65 26.32 15.66
N ILE A 94 -31.15 25.36 16.45
CA ILE A 94 -31.73 24.94 17.75
C ILE A 94 -30.73 25.09 18.92
N ALA A 95 -29.65 25.87 18.75
CA ALA A 95 -28.77 26.16 19.88
C ALA A 95 -29.45 27.13 20.87
N PRO A 96 -29.63 26.78 22.16
CA PRO A 96 -30.20 27.69 23.15
C PRO A 96 -29.25 28.89 23.40
N PRO A 97 -29.80 30.10 23.63
CA PRO A 97 -28.99 31.31 23.81
C PRO A 97 -28.06 31.15 25.01
N LYS A 98 -26.77 31.47 24.79
CA LYS A 98 -25.78 31.51 25.86
C LYS A 98 -26.10 32.72 26.76
N LEU A 99 -26.58 32.43 27.98
CA LEU A 99 -26.69 33.38 29.10
C LEU A 99 -25.31 33.68 29.68
#